data_AF-A0A8T5DLW6-F1
#
_entry.id   AF-A0A8T5DLW6-F1
#
_cell.length_a   1.000
_cell.length_b   1.000
_cell.length_c   1.000
_cell.angle_alpha   90.00
_cell.angle_beta   90.00
_cell.angle_gamma   90.00
#
_symmetry.space_group_name_H-M   'P 1'
#
loop_
_entity.id
_entity.type
_entity.pdbx_description
1 polymer ?
#
loop_
_entity_poly.entity_id
_entity_poly.type
_entity_poly.pdbx_seq_one_letter_code
_entity_poly.pdbx_strand_id
1 'polypeptide(L)'
;MISPANYGINTHGLTLFATEEMIKEHPETVQRFVRATLKGVNYVVENPEDGVKSTVKRNAKLNAETEMKRLIIDNSVTSVDGHMDYEMFKETYDRLVEEGIVSEGMDVNNAFTTEFLH
;
A
#
# COMPACT_ATOMS: atom_id res chain seq x y z
N MET A 1 -5.94 15.94 -16.71
CA MET A 1 -5.17 15.76 -15.46
C MET A 1 -3.74 15.44 -15.85
N ILE A 2 -2.75 16.11 -15.26
CA ILE A 2 -1.33 15.80 -15.52
C ILE A 2 -1.01 14.54 -14.69
N SER A 3 -0.61 13.44 -15.33
CA SER A 3 -0.18 12.23 -14.62
C SER A 3 1.32 12.32 -14.33
N PRO A 4 1.77 12.16 -13.06
CA PRO A 4 3.19 12.08 -12.74
C PRO A 4 3.93 10.97 -13.48
N ALA A 5 3.23 9.88 -13.81
CA ALA A 5 3.79 8.77 -14.60
C ALA A 5 4.25 9.24 -16.00
N ASN A 6 3.60 10.24 -16.60
CA ASN A 6 4.03 10.83 -17.88
C ASN A 6 5.39 11.56 -17.79
N TYR A 7 5.90 11.76 -16.58
CA TYR A 7 7.18 12.39 -16.28
C TYR A 7 8.15 11.43 -15.57
N GLY A 8 7.88 10.13 -15.61
CA GLY A 8 8.73 9.10 -15.01
C GLY A 8 8.58 8.96 -13.49
N ILE A 9 7.53 9.54 -12.90
CA ILE A 9 7.23 9.39 -11.47
C ILE A 9 6.15 8.32 -11.30
N ASN A 10 6.59 7.06 -11.17
CA ASN A 10 5.72 5.94 -10.81
C ASN A 10 5.71 5.79 -9.28
N THR A 11 4.53 5.84 -8.67
CA THR A 11 4.37 5.63 -7.22
C THR A 11 3.56 4.37 -6.97
N HIS A 12 4.07 3.49 -6.10
CA HIS A 12 3.48 2.16 -5.84
C HIS A 12 2.48 2.12 -4.67
N GLY A 13 2.00 3.28 -4.22
CA GLY A 13 1.00 3.38 -3.16
C GLY A 13 1.51 3.00 -1.78
N LEU A 14 0.59 2.58 -0.90
CA LEU A 14 0.90 2.12 0.46
C LEU A 14 1.22 0.62 0.47
N THR A 15 2.30 0.25 1.16
CA THR A 15 2.74 -1.13 1.31
C THR A 15 2.64 -1.59 2.77
N LEU A 16 2.12 -2.79 3.00
CA LEU A 16 2.26 -3.47 4.28
C LEU A 16 3.67 -4.09 4.38
N PHE A 17 4.36 -3.85 5.49
CA PHE A 17 5.66 -4.45 5.77
C PHE A 17 5.68 -5.12 7.14
N ALA A 18 6.51 -6.14 7.27
CA ALA A 18 6.76 -6.85 8.52
C ALA A 18 8.24 -7.24 8.58
N THR A 19 8.77 -7.49 9.77
CA THR A 19 10.12 -8.03 9.92
C THR A 19 10.16 -9.48 9.40
N GLU A 20 11.32 -9.93 8.94
CA GLU A 20 11.51 -11.34 8.57
C GLU A 20 11.19 -12.29 9.73
N GLU A 21 11.53 -11.89 10.96
CA GLU A 21 11.20 -12.63 12.19
C GLU A 21 9.69 -12.80 12.34
N MET A 22 8.91 -11.74 12.18
CA MET A 22 7.45 -11.80 12.26
C MET A 22 6.85 -12.72 11.18
N ILE A 23 7.39 -12.67 9.96
CA ILE A 23 6.95 -13.52 8.85
C ILE A 23 7.26 -14.99 9.13
N LYS A 24 8.48 -15.30 9.60
CA LYS A 24 8.96 -16.66 9.85
C LYS A 24 8.32 -17.29 11.09
N GLU A 25 8.21 -16.54 12.18
CA GLU A 25 7.76 -17.07 13.47
C GLU A 25 6.24 -16.99 13.65
N HIS A 26 5.57 -16.05 12.96
CA HIS A 26 4.14 -15.82 13.10
C HIS A 26 3.39 -15.72 11.75
N PRO A 27 3.58 -16.65 10.80
CA PRO A 27 3.00 -16.56 9.46
C PRO A 27 1.47 -16.52 9.46
N GLU A 28 0.81 -17.26 10.36
CA GLU A 28 -0.66 -17.22 10.47
C GLU A 28 -1.17 -15.84 10.91
N THR A 29 -0.44 -15.16 11.79
CA THR A 29 -0.80 -13.80 12.23
C THR A 29 -0.64 -12.82 11.06
N VAL A 30 0.44 -12.95 10.29
CA VAL A 30 0.66 -12.15 9.07
C VAL A 30 -0.47 -12.38 8.07
N GLN A 31 -0.81 -13.64 7.75
CA GLN A 31 -1.89 -13.96 6.82
C GLN A 31 -3.23 -13.39 7.29
N ARG A 32 -3.57 -13.55 8.59
CA ARG A 32 -4.80 -13.00 9.15
C ARG A 32 -4.84 -11.48 9.08
N PHE A 33 -3.72 -10.81 9.28
CA PHE A 33 -3.62 -9.35 9.21
C PHE A 33 -3.77 -8.84 7.77
N VAL A 34 -3.08 -9.47 6.81
CA VAL A 34 -3.21 -9.14 5.37
C VAL A 34 -4.65 -9.30 4.93
N ARG A 35 -5.26 -10.46 5.21
CA ARG A 35 -6.66 -10.73 4.87
C ARG A 35 -7.65 -9.76 5.53
N ALA A 36 -7.45 -9.41 6.80
CA ALA A 36 -8.31 -8.45 7.49
C ALA A 36 -8.17 -7.04 6.89
N THR A 37 -6.95 -6.64 6.54
CA THR A 37 -6.67 -5.34 5.92
C THR A 37 -7.33 -5.24 4.55
N LEU A 38 -7.13 -6.24 3.68
CA LEU A 38 -7.76 -6.28 2.36
C LEU A 38 -9.29 -6.25 2.45
N LYS A 39 -9.89 -6.98 3.41
CA LYS A 39 -11.33 -6.89 3.67
C LYS A 39 -11.77 -5.49 4.08
N GLY A 40 -11.01 -4.81 4.93
CA GLY A 40 -11.29 -3.45 5.36
C GLY A 40 -11.21 -2.45 4.21
N VAL A 41 -10.17 -2.55 3.37
CA VAL A 41 -10.01 -1.71 2.17
C VAL A 41 -11.16 -1.92 1.20
N ASN A 42 -11.47 -3.18 0.84
CA ASN A 42 -12.61 -3.52 -0.01
C ASN A 42 -13.92 -2.94 0.52
N TYR A 43 -14.18 -3.12 1.83
CA TYR A 43 -15.38 -2.59 2.46
C TYR A 43 -15.48 -1.07 2.35
N VAL A 44 -14.39 -0.33 2.59
CA VAL A 44 -14.37 1.14 2.53
C VAL A 44 -14.50 1.66 1.10
N VAL A 45 -13.95 0.94 0.12
CA VAL A 45 -14.14 1.26 -1.30
C VAL A 45 -15.63 1.18 -1.67
N GLU A 46 -16.33 0.15 -1.19
CA GLU A 46 -17.78 -0.03 -1.40
C GLU A 46 -18.64 0.90 -0.50
N ASN A 47 -18.14 1.29 0.67
CA ASN A 47 -18.87 2.03 1.70
C ASN A 47 -18.05 3.24 2.22
N PRO A 48 -17.78 4.27 1.38
CA PRO A 48 -16.87 5.36 1.73
C PRO A 48 -17.36 6.22 2.91
N GLU A 49 -18.67 6.33 3.11
CA GLU A 49 -19.25 7.05 4.26
C GLU A 49 -18.85 6.43 5.60
N ASP A 50 -18.81 5.10 5.69
CA ASP A 50 -18.38 4.39 6.89
C ASP A 50 -16.89 4.60 7.15
N GLY A 51 -16.07 4.64 6.09
CA GLY A 51 -14.66 4.98 6.17
C GLY A 51 -14.44 6.38 6.77
N VAL A 52 -15.09 7.40 6.21
CA VAL A 52 -15.00 8.78 6.70
C VAL A 52 -15.50 8.90 8.14
N LYS A 53 -16.64 8.26 8.46
CA LYS A 53 -17.20 8.23 9.81
C LYS A 53 -16.23 7.62 10.82
N SER A 54 -15.58 6.51 10.46
CA SER A 54 -14.56 5.86 11.30
C SER A 54 -13.36 6.78 11.55
N THR A 55 -12.88 7.44 10.49
CA THR A 55 -11.75 8.39 10.54
C THR A 55 -12.04 9.60 11.43
N VAL A 56 -13.20 10.26 11.24
CA VAL A 56 -13.60 11.42 12.05
C VAL A 56 -13.86 11.03 13.52
N LYS A 57 -14.40 9.82 13.77
CA LYS A 57 -14.53 9.30 15.14
C LYS A 57 -13.18 9.17 15.84
N ARG A 58 -12.12 8.80 15.11
CA ARG A 58 -10.77 8.65 15.66
C ARG A 58 -10.06 10.00 15.83
N ASN A 59 -10.38 10.98 14.99
CA ASN A 59 -9.85 12.35 15.12
C ASN A 59 -10.94 13.39 14.81
N ALA A 60 -11.56 13.91 15.88
CA ALA A 60 -12.65 14.88 15.79
C ALA A 60 -12.25 16.24 15.20
N LYS A 61 -10.96 16.50 14.94
CA LYS A 61 -10.50 17.72 14.26
C LYS A 61 -10.63 17.62 12.73
N LEU A 62 -10.86 16.43 12.19
CA LEU A 62 -11.01 16.22 10.75
C LEU A 62 -12.39 16.70 10.27
N ASN A 63 -12.42 17.27 9.07
CA ASN A 63 -13.65 17.68 8.42
C ASN A 63 -14.15 16.55 7.50
N ALA A 64 -15.36 16.04 7.76
CA ALA A 64 -15.91 14.89 7.04
C ALA A 64 -16.05 15.13 5.53
N GLU A 65 -16.41 16.34 5.10
CA GLU A 65 -16.55 16.66 3.67
C GLU A 65 -15.19 16.64 2.96
N THR A 66 -14.15 17.18 3.60
CA THR A 66 -12.77 17.14 3.10
C THR A 66 -12.26 15.70 3.01
N GLU A 67 -12.49 14.88 4.05
CA GLU A 67 -12.05 13.48 4.06
C GLU A 67 -12.81 12.65 3.01
N MET A 68 -14.10 12.93 2.77
CA MET A 68 -14.85 12.28 1.70
C MET A 68 -14.25 12.60 0.32
N LYS A 69 -13.90 13.86 0.06
CA LYS A 69 -13.27 14.24 -1.22
C LYS A 69 -11.91 13.56 -1.41
N ARG A 70 -11.11 13.45 -0.34
CA ARG A 70 -9.83 12.72 -0.35
C ARG A 70 -10.04 11.24 -0.65
N LEU A 71 -10.94 10.59 0.07
CA LEU A 71 -11.22 9.17 -0.08
C LEU A 71 -11.73 8.82 -1.49
N ILE A 72 -12.55 9.66 -2.12
CA ILE A 72 -13.00 9.45 -3.50
C ILE A 72 -11.81 9.46 -4.49
N ILE A 73 -10.86 10.37 -4.29
CA ILE A 73 -9.64 10.43 -5.11
C ILE A 73 -8.79 9.19 -4.87
N ASP A 74 -8.57 8.81 -3.61
CA ASP A 74 -7.77 7.63 -3.26
C ASP A 74 -8.41 6.34 -3.82
N ASN A 75 -9.72 6.17 -3.67
CA ASN A 75 -10.46 5.02 -4.20
C ASN A 75 -10.38 4.91 -5.73
N SER A 76 -10.20 6.02 -6.46
CA SER A 76 -10.09 5.98 -7.92
C SER A 76 -8.80 5.33 -8.45
N VAL A 77 -7.80 5.16 -7.57
CA VAL A 77 -6.49 4.58 -7.88
C VAL A 77 -6.11 3.42 -6.96
N THR A 78 -6.96 3.07 -5.99
CA THR A 78 -6.69 2.00 -5.02
C THR A 78 -6.88 0.63 -5.66
N SER A 79 -5.84 -0.22 -5.62
CA SER A 79 -5.99 -1.65 -5.88
C SER A 79 -6.52 -2.36 -4.63
N VAL A 80 -7.47 -3.27 -4.80
CA VAL A 80 -8.14 -3.97 -3.69
C VAL A 80 -7.71 -5.43 -3.53
N ASP A 81 -6.80 -5.91 -4.37
CA ASP A 81 -6.29 -7.28 -4.40
C ASP A 81 -4.95 -7.46 -3.67
N GLY A 82 -4.31 -6.36 -3.24
CA GLY A 82 -3.01 -6.38 -2.59
C GLY A 82 -1.85 -6.76 -3.53
N HIS A 83 -2.05 -6.64 -4.84
CA HIS A 83 -1.05 -7.02 -5.83
C HIS A 83 0.29 -6.30 -5.64
N MET A 84 1.37 -7.06 -5.81
CA MET A 84 2.75 -6.59 -5.86
C MET A 84 3.48 -7.39 -6.93
N ASP A 85 4.34 -6.75 -7.70
CA ASP A 85 5.19 -7.42 -8.69
C ASP A 85 6.65 -6.99 -8.59
N TYR A 86 7.51 -7.73 -9.28
CA TYR A 86 8.95 -7.51 -9.30
C TYR A 86 9.33 -6.15 -9.90
N GLU A 87 8.65 -5.70 -10.96
CA GLU A 87 9.00 -4.47 -11.67
C GLU A 87 8.79 -3.25 -10.78
N MET A 88 7.72 -3.23 -9.97
CA MET A 88 7.48 -2.17 -8.98
C MET A 88 8.67 -1.96 -8.03
N PHE A 89 9.21 -3.06 -7.52
CA PHE A 89 10.36 -3.01 -6.60
C PHE A 89 11.67 -2.76 -7.33
N LYS A 90 11.82 -3.27 -8.56
CA LYS A 90 13.00 -3.06 -9.38
C LYS A 90 13.15 -1.61 -9.81
N GLU A 91 12.08 -0.96 -10.27
CA GLU A 91 12.10 0.47 -10.62
C GLU A 91 12.57 1.33 -9.44
N THR A 92 12.04 1.03 -8.24
CA THR A 92 12.46 1.71 -7.00
C THR A 92 13.92 1.42 -6.66
N TYR A 93 14.35 0.16 -6.73
CA TYR A 93 15.73 -0.23 -6.44
C TYR A 93 16.74 0.44 -7.38
N ASP A 94 16.49 0.38 -8.70
CA ASP A 94 17.36 0.97 -9.71
C ASP A 94 17.52 2.47 -9.48
N ARG A 95 16.44 3.16 -9.12
CA ARG A 95 16.49 4.59 -8.81
C ARG A 95 17.32 4.89 -7.56
N LEU A 96 17.16 4.10 -6.50
CA LEU A 96 17.92 4.28 -5.26
C LEU A 96 19.42 3.97 -5.46
N VAL A 97 19.77 3.05 -6.36
CA VAL A 97 21.15 2.78 -6.76
C VAL A 97 21.72 3.94 -7.57
N GLU A 98 20.98 4.43 -8.58
CA GLU A 98 21.38 5.59 -9.41
C GLU A 98 21.65 6.83 -8.55
N GLU A 99 20.82 7.06 -7.53
CA GLU A 99 20.96 8.18 -6.60
C GLU A 99 22.01 7.94 -5.50
N GLY A 100 22.64 6.76 -5.43
CA GLY A 100 23.65 6.42 -4.44
C GLY A 100 23.11 6.24 -3.02
N ILE A 101 21.82 6.00 -2.86
CA ILE A 101 21.15 5.79 -1.57
C ILE A 101 21.35 4.35 -1.08
N VAL A 102 21.31 3.37 -1.99
CA VAL A 102 21.55 1.95 -1.68
C VAL A 102 22.68 1.40 -2.55
N SER A 103 23.38 0.38 -2.04
CA SER A 103 24.44 -0.30 -2.78
C SER A 103 23.90 -1.27 -3.84
N GLU A 104 24.68 -1.44 -4.90
CA GLU A 104 24.46 -2.51 -5.88
C GLU A 104 24.57 -3.91 -5.24
N GLY A 105 23.88 -4.89 -5.82
CA GLY A 105 24.03 -6.31 -5.49
C GLY A 105 22.93 -6.93 -4.61
N MET A 106 21.87 -6.19 -4.27
CA MET A 106 20.69 -6.76 -3.61
C MET A 106 19.82 -7.51 -4.63
N ASP A 107 19.37 -8.72 -4.28
CA ASP A 107 18.31 -9.40 -5.05
C ASP A 107 16.94 -8.81 -4.69
N VAL A 108 16.33 -8.14 -5.66
CA VAL A 108 15.03 -7.47 -5.53
C VAL A 108 13.91 -8.43 -5.15
N ASN A 109 14.02 -9.74 -5.48
CA ASN A 109 13.02 -10.73 -5.06
C ASN A 109 12.93 -10.88 -3.54
N ASN A 110 13.95 -10.47 -2.78
CA ASN A 110 13.93 -10.50 -1.31
C ASN A 110 13.20 -9.28 -0.71
N ALA A 111 12.81 -8.29 -1.52
CA ALA A 111 12.17 -7.07 -1.04
C ALA A 111 10.65 -7.21 -0.83
N PHE A 112 10.02 -8.27 -1.35
CA PHE A 112 8.57 -8.46 -1.27
C PHE A 112 8.18 -9.95 -1.30
N THR A 113 6.92 -10.23 -0.91
CA THR A 113 6.30 -11.55 -1.05
C THR A 113 4.80 -11.41 -1.26
N THR A 114 4.22 -12.24 -2.12
CA THR A 114 2.77 -12.32 -2.35
C THR A 114 2.15 -13.56 -1.70
N GLU A 115 2.91 -14.30 -0.90
CA GLU A 115 2.47 -15.57 -0.32
C GLU A 115 1.24 -15.42 0.60
N PHE A 116 0.96 -14.22 1.12
CA PHE A 116 -0.14 -13.98 2.06
C PHE A 116 -1.43 -13.46 1.41
N LEU A 117 -1.50 -13.39 0.08
CA LEU A 117 -2.67 -12.85 -0.66
C LEU A 117 -3.81 -13.86 -0.89
N HIS A 118 -3.69 -15.09 -0.42
CA HIS A 118 -4.69 -16.16 -0.61
C HIS A 118 -5.53 -16.47 0.65
#